data_AF-A0A5E4GFF7-F1
#
_entry.id   AF-A0A5E4GFF7-F1
#
_cell.length_a   1.000
_cell.length_b   1.000
_cell.length_c   1.000
_cell.angle_alpha   90.00
_cell.angle_beta   90.00
_cell.angle_gamma   90.00
#
_symmetry.space_group_name_H-M   'P 1'
#
loop_
_entity.id
_entity.type
_entity.pdbx_description
1 polymer ?
#
loop_
_entity_poly.entity_id
_entity_poly.type
_entity_poly.pdbx_seq_one_letter_code
_entity_poly.pdbx_strand_id
1 'polypeptide(L)' 'FEMKDLGGLKYFLGIEVARSQQGIFLSQRKYVLDLLTDTGMLDCKPADTPIVQNHHLGEYPDQVLTNKERYQ' A
#
# COMPACT_ATOMS: atom_id res chain seq x y z
N PHE A 1 14.69 -9.08 -10.32
CA PHE A 1 15.46 -7.97 -9.72
C PHE A 1 16.45 -8.56 -8.73
N GLU A 2 17.75 -8.33 -8.90
CA GLU A 2 18.76 -8.72 -7.91
C GLU A 2 18.58 -7.86 -6.66
N MET A 3 18.05 -8.47 -5.61
CA MET A 3 17.86 -7.82 -4.32
C MET A 3 19.22 -7.74 -3.62
N LYS A 4 19.86 -6.56 -3.64
CA LYS A 4 21.01 -6.29 -2.77
C LYS A 4 20.55 -6.38 -1.32
N ASP A 5 21.30 -7.09 -0.48
CA ASP A 5 21.08 -7.06 0.96
C ASP A 5 21.33 -5.63 1.46
N LEU A 6 20.27 -4.96 1.91
CA LEU A 6 20.27 -3.58 2.41
C LEU A 6 20.26 -3.54 3.95
N GLY A 7 20.48 -4.68 4.62
CA GLY A 7 20.19 -4.83 6.04
C GLY A 7 18.69 -4.88 6.30
N GLY A 8 18.24 -4.51 7.51
CA GLY A 8 16.81 -4.50 7.83
C GLY A 8 16.02 -3.57 6.89
N LEU A 9 15.29 -4.15 5.92
CA LEU A 9 14.49 -3.44 4.92
C LEU A 9 13.63 -2.35 5.59
N LYS A 10 13.96 -1.08 5.36
CA LYS A 10 13.22 0.08 5.90
C LYS A 10 12.15 0.58 4.94
N TYR A 11 12.33 0.37 3.64
CA TYR A 11 11.42 0.80 2.59
C TYR A 11 11.38 -0.22 1.45
N PHE A 12 10.19 -0.49 0.92
CA PHE A 12 9.98 -1.32 -0.27
C PHE A 12 8.92 -0.66 -1.16
N LEU A 13 9.25 -0.34 -2.40
CA LEU A 13 8.36 0.37 -3.34
C LEU A 13 7.73 1.66 -2.76
N GLY A 14 8.46 2.38 -1.90
CA GLY A 14 7.95 3.58 -1.23
C GLY A 14 7.08 3.32 0.02
N ILE A 15 6.82 2.05 0.35
CA ILE A 15 6.14 1.63 1.57
C ILE A 15 7.18 1.47 2.68
N GLU A 16 6.98 2.11 3.82
CA GLU A 16 7.87 2.00 4.96
C GLU A 16 7.60 0.70 5.71
N VAL A 17 8.67 0.02 6.12
CA VAL A 17 8.61 -1.29 6.76
C VAL A 17 9.24 -1.16 8.15
N ALA A 18 8.43 -1.33 9.18
CA ALA A 18 8.87 -1.43 10.56
C ALA A 18 8.81 -2.90 11.02
N ARG A 19 9.84 -3.36 11.72
CA ARG A 19 9.89 -4.73 12.28
C ARG A 19 9.95 -4.66 13.80
N SER A 20 9.17 -5.50 14.46
CA SER A 20 9.23 -5.74 15.90
C SER A 20 9.25 -7.23 16.19
N GLN A 21 9.42 -7.63 17.46
CA GLN A 21 9.34 -9.03 17.85
C GLN A 21 7.94 -9.63 17.61
N GLN A 22 6.92 -8.79 17.51
CA GLN A 22 5.53 -9.18 17.27
C GLN A 22 5.18 -9.32 15.79
N GLY A 23 6.03 -8.82 14.86
CA GLY A 23 5.81 -8.96 13.42
C GLY A 23 6.33 -7.80 12.59
N ILE A 24 5.75 -7.64 11.40
CA ILE A 24 6.08 -6.62 10.42
C ILE A 24 4.90 -5.65 10.29
N PHE A 25 5.18 -4.36 10.39
CA PHE A 25 4.23 -3.29 10.16
C PHE A 25 4.61 -2.54 8.88
N LEU A 26 3.62 -2.32 8.00
CA LEU A 26 3.80 -1.58 6.76
C LEU A 26 3.08 -0.24 6.87
N SER A 27 3.82 0.85 6.72
CA SER A 27 3.31 2.23 6.68
C SER A 27 3.28 2.72 5.23
N GLN A 28 2.12 3.15 4.77
CA GLN A 28 1.99 3.85 3.48
C GLN A 28 1.87 5.37 3.64
N ARG A 29 2.02 5.90 4.87
CA ARG A 29 1.75 7.31 5.16
C ARG A 29 2.58 8.24 4.27
N LYS A 30 3.89 7.96 4.15
CA LYS A 30 4.78 8.74 3.29
C LYS A 30 4.32 8.70 1.83
N TYR A 31 4.07 7.50 1.30
CA TYR A 31 3.59 7.33 -0.07
C TYR A 31 2.29 8.10 -0.34
N VAL A 32 1.31 8.02 0.56
CA VAL A 32 0.05 8.75 0.44
C VAL A 32 0.26 10.27 0.45
N LEU A 33 1.12 10.79 1.33
CA LEU A 33 1.41 12.22 1.40
C LEU A 33 2.15 12.71 0.15
N ASP A 34 3.15 11.96 -0.33
CA ASP A 34 3.89 12.29 -1.54
C ASP A 34 2.92 12.28 -2.75
N LEU A 35 2.06 11.26 -2.87
CA LEU A 35 1.04 11.18 -3.91
C LEU A 35 0.07 12.36 -3.89
N LEU A 36 -0.45 12.73 -2.71
CA LEU A 36 -1.34 13.87 -2.56
C LEU A 36 -0.63 15.20 -2.90
N THR A 37 0.67 15.29 -2.61
CA THR A 37 1.46 16.48 -2.98
C THR A 37 1.62 16.56 -4.49
N ASP A 38 2.01 15.46 -5.14
CA ASP A 38 2.23 15.37 -6.58
C ASP A 38 0.96 15.63 -7.40
N THR A 39 -0.21 15.23 -6.88
CA THR A 39 -1.50 15.50 -7.51
C THR A 39 -2.11 16.85 -7.11
N GLY A 40 -1.47 17.62 -6.22
CA GLY A 40 -1.99 18.89 -5.72
C GLY A 40 -3.23 18.75 -4.84
N MET A 41 -3.41 17.60 -4.18
CA MET A 41 -4.57 17.23 -3.38
C MET A 41 -4.37 17.32 -1.86
N LEU A 42 -3.21 17.80 -1.39
CA LEU A 42 -2.89 17.86 0.05
C LEU A 42 -3.93 18.64 0.87
N ASP A 43 -4.45 19.75 0.32
CA ASP A 43 -5.42 20.64 0.96
C ASP A 43 -6.84 20.48 0.38
N CYS A 44 -7.09 19.44 -0.42
CA CYS A 44 -8.41 19.19 -0.97
C CYS A 44 -9.41 18.86 0.14
N LYS A 45 -10.67 19.29 -0.05
CA LYS A 45 -11.78 18.86 0.81
C LYS A 45 -11.94 17.34 0.69
N PRO A 46 -12.22 16.63 1.80
CA PRO A 46 -12.61 15.22 1.74
C PRO A 46 -13.81 15.01 0.82
N ALA A 47 -13.94 13.82 0.26
CA ALA A 47 -15.14 13.44 -0.46
C ALA A 47 -16.36 13.46 0.48
N ASP A 48 -17.50 13.96 0.01
CA ASP A 48 -18.76 14.01 0.79
C ASP A 48 -19.22 12.61 1.24
N THR A 49 -18.89 11.60 0.45
CA THR A 49 -19.12 10.18 0.73
C THR A 49 -17.77 9.45 0.83
N PRO A 50 -17.12 9.41 2.00
CA PRO A 50 -15.87 8.69 2.16
C PRO A 50 -16.08 7.18 1.95
N ILE A 51 -15.03 6.49 1.50
CA ILE A 51 -15.04 5.03 1.44
C ILE A 51 -15.25 4.46 2.85
N VAL A 52 -16.05 3.40 2.94
CA VAL A 52 -16.28 2.69 4.19
C VAL A 52 -14.95 2.15 4.73
N GLN A 53 -14.64 2.43 5.99
CA GLN A 53 -13.43 1.90 6.63
C GLN A 53 -13.49 0.37 6.68
N ASN A 54 -12.35 -0.28 6.45
CA ASN A 54 -12.24 -1.73 6.38
C ASN A 54 -13.17 -2.35 5.30
N HIS A 55 -13.40 -1.63 4.19
CA HIS A 55 -14.09 -2.21 3.04
C HIS A 55 -13.31 -3.44 2.56
N HIS A 56 -13.88 -4.62 2.78
CA HIS A 56 -13.33 -5.86 2.26
C HIS A 56 -13.46 -5.85 0.74
N LEU A 57 -12.43 -6.34 0.06
CA LEU A 57 -12.53 -6.61 -1.37
C LEU A 57 -13.70 -7.58 -1.57
N GLY A 58 -14.66 -7.20 -2.42
CA GLY A 58 -15.81 -8.05 -2.71
C GLY A 58 -15.34 -9.36 -3.34
N GLU A 59 -15.74 -10.49 -2.74
CA GLU A 59 -15.63 -11.79 -3.39
C GLU A 59 -16.81 -11.94 -4.34
N TYR A 60 -16.54 -11.90 -5.64
CA TYR A 60 -17.57 -12.14 -6.64
C TYR A 60 -17.59 -13.64 -7.00
N PRO A 61 -18.76 -14.29 -7.13
CA PRO A 61 -18.84 -15.73 -7.42
C PRO A 61 -18.12 -16.15 -8.71
N ASP A 62 -17.96 -15.24 -9.65
CA ASP A 62 -17.32 -15.38 -10.95
C ASP A 62 -15.92 -14.73 -11.01
N GLN A 63 -15.37 -14.32 -9.86
CA GLN A 63 -14.06 -13.69 -9.80
C GLN A 63 -12.97 -14.68 -10.21
N VAL A 64 -12.50 -14.54 -11.45
CA VAL A 64 -11.35 -15.29 -11.94
C VAL A 64 -10.15 -14.92 -11.09
N LEU A 65 -9.57 -15.92 -10.42
CA LEU A 65 -8.34 -15.75 -9.66
C LEU A 65 -7.27 -15.14 -10.58
N THR A 66 -6.78 -13.98 -10.18
CA THR A 66 -5.69 -13.33 -10.93
C THR A 66 -4.48 -14.24 -10.89
N ASN A 67 -3.94 -14.60 -12.06
CA ASN A 67 -2.73 -15.41 -12.13
C ASN A 67 -1.56 -14.64 -11.50
N LYS A 68 -1.10 -15.11 -10.33
CA LYS A 68 -0.02 -14.50 -9.55
C LYS A 68 1.35 -14.67 -10.21
N GLU A 69 1.52 -15.68 -11.08
CA GLU A 69 2.77 -15.96 -11.81
C GLU A 69 3.07 -14.89 -12.87
N ARG A 70 2.06 -14.12 -13.30
CA ARG A 70 2.25 -13.02 -14.26
C ARG A 70 3.13 -11.88 -13.73
N TYR A 71 3.29 -11.79 -12.41
CA TYR A 71 3.98 -10.70 -11.72
C TYR A 71 5.23 -11.16 -10.95
N GLN A 72 5.69 -12.41 -11.15
CA GLN A 72 6.97 -12.91 -10.67
C GLN A 72 8.04 -12.81 -11.76
#